data_AF-A0A914G183-F1
#
_entry.id   AF-A0A914G183-F1
#
_cell.length_a   1.000
_cell.length_b   1.000
_cell.length_c   1.000
_cell.angle_alpha   90.00
_cell.angle_beta   90.00
_cell.angle_gamma   90.00
#
_symmetry.space_group_name_H-M   'P 1'
#
loop_
_entity.id
_entity.type
_entity.pdbx_description
1 polymer ?
#
loop_
_entity_poly.entity_id
_entity_poly.type
_entity_poly.pdbx_seq_one_letter_code
_entity_poly.pdbx_strand_id
1 'polypeptide(L)'
;MYFATDGHRTVVLDDIQHAAMKLIFCPTKEDAVHLNCTVMFDACSCQPAETRMNCACRDNEMLLDVFDHKSLPREHAVTLLMEAGGHLYYSLANSVTQLQVNVQQLKAVTQMDMNRCIVKDVSVEGCVNCLNGVSIKGICETDFGNALGHVNCENGWSFSIRCSKPATNFKAVVHGDQSEVKTLCSVQCPSNQETFVLEGRLAFVPPPQMRNNVAPIQEVVDIPGFWASSYEYLFNFIYSSYIKIATTAVVVLLIVLLIRCLF
;
A
#
# COMPACT_ATOMS: atom_id res chain seq x y z
N MET A 1 7.77 2.55 -4.78
CA MET A 1 7.61 1.12 -4.44
C MET A 1 7.89 0.97 -2.96
N TYR A 2 6.94 0.44 -2.20
CA TYR A 2 7.02 0.33 -0.75
C TYR A 2 6.92 -1.12 -0.32
N PHE A 3 7.52 -1.46 0.81
CA PHE A 3 7.54 -2.81 1.35
C PHE A 3 7.01 -2.80 2.78
N ALA A 4 6.30 -3.86 3.16
CA ALA A 4 5.91 -4.11 4.55
C ALA A 4 6.22 -5.56 4.92
N THR A 5 6.55 -5.79 6.19
CA THR A 5 6.83 -7.12 6.73
C THR A 5 6.09 -7.32 8.06
N ASP A 6 5.58 -8.52 8.28
CA ASP A 6 5.02 -8.95 9.58
C ASP A 6 6.04 -9.73 10.43
N GLY A 7 7.30 -9.80 9.96
CA GLY A 7 8.38 -10.59 10.56
C GLY A 7 8.51 -12.02 10.00
N HIS A 8 7.49 -12.51 9.27
CA HIS A 8 7.50 -13.82 8.63
C HIS A 8 7.32 -13.73 7.11
N ARG A 9 6.52 -12.77 6.66
CA ARG A 9 6.16 -12.50 5.28
C ARG A 9 6.51 -11.07 4.95
N THR A 10 6.93 -10.85 3.72
CA THR A 10 7.17 -9.50 3.19
C THR A 10 6.31 -9.29 1.96
N VAL A 11 5.73 -8.12 1.82
CA VAL A 11 4.81 -7.75 0.75
C VAL A 11 5.28 -6.49 0.03
N VAL A 12 4.89 -6.37 -1.23
CA VAL A 12 5.04 -5.14 -2.01
C VAL A 12 3.71 -4.39 -2.00
N LEU A 13 3.78 -3.10 -1.67
CA LEU A 13 2.63 -2.21 -1.59
C LEU A 13 2.59 -1.27 -2.79
N ASP A 14 1.38 -1.10 -3.34
CA ASP A 14 1.09 0.03 -4.23
C ASP A 14 0.91 1.34 -3.45
N ASP A 15 0.77 2.45 -4.17
CA ASP A 15 0.68 3.79 -3.57
C ASP A 15 -0.58 3.96 -2.70
N ILE A 16 -1.68 3.29 -3.05
CA ILE A 16 -2.94 3.34 -2.29
C ILE A 16 -2.75 2.63 -0.95
N GLN A 17 -2.15 1.44 -0.99
CA GLN A 17 -1.85 0.64 0.20
C GLN A 17 -0.84 1.33 1.11
N HIS A 18 0.19 1.94 0.52
CA HIS A 18 1.15 2.73 1.28
C HIS A 18 0.52 3.97 1.92
N ALA A 19 -0.41 4.64 1.23
CA ALA A 19 -1.15 5.75 1.81
C ALA A 19 -2.05 5.30 2.97
N ALA A 20 -2.72 4.14 2.84
CA ALA A 20 -3.54 3.57 3.91
C ALA A 20 -2.71 3.27 5.18
N MET A 21 -1.46 2.80 5.04
CA MET A 21 -0.56 2.58 6.19
C MET A 21 -0.26 3.84 7.01
N LYS A 22 -0.42 5.03 6.44
CA LYS A 22 -0.15 6.28 7.14
C LYS A 22 -1.30 6.74 8.02
N LEU A 23 -2.48 6.12 7.91
CA LEU A 23 -3.66 6.48 8.72
C LEU A 23 -3.37 6.34 10.21
N ILE A 24 -2.69 5.26 10.60
CA ILE A 24 -2.21 4.99 11.95
C ILE A 24 -0.75 4.55 11.84
N PHE A 25 0.17 5.36 12.36
CA PHE A 25 1.60 5.10 12.34
C PHE A 25 2.18 5.03 13.75
N CYS A 26 2.87 3.94 14.05
CA CYS A 26 3.56 3.74 15.32
C CYS A 26 5.07 3.67 15.05
N PRO A 27 5.92 4.41 15.80
CA PRO A 27 7.36 4.42 15.56
C PRO A 27 8.03 3.08 15.88
N THR A 28 7.52 2.37 16.89
CA THR A 28 8.05 1.09 17.36
C THR A 28 6.95 0.04 17.49
N LYS A 29 7.36 -1.23 17.59
CA LYS A 29 6.44 -2.34 17.86
C LYS A 29 5.79 -2.20 19.23
N GLU A 30 6.56 -1.81 20.24
CA GLU A 30 6.07 -1.56 21.60
C GLU A 30 5.01 -0.44 21.60
N ASP A 31 5.24 0.66 20.87
CA ASP A 31 4.25 1.72 20.73
C ASP A 31 2.95 1.21 20.08
N ALA A 32 3.06 0.34 19.07
CA ALA A 32 1.89 -0.27 18.44
C ALA A 32 1.09 -1.15 19.41
N VAL A 33 1.77 -1.91 20.27
CA VAL A 33 1.12 -2.75 21.30
C VAL A 33 0.40 -1.90 22.34
N HIS A 34 0.95 -0.74 22.69
CA HIS A 34 0.36 0.20 23.65
C HIS A 34 -0.52 1.27 23.01
N LEU A 35 -0.78 1.19 21.69
CA LEU A 35 -1.54 2.18 20.91
C LEU A 35 -1.01 3.62 21.07
N ASN A 36 0.28 3.77 21.33
CA ASN A 36 0.97 5.06 21.39
C ASN A 36 1.37 5.52 19.97
N CYS A 37 0.37 5.67 19.11
CA CYS A 37 0.55 5.88 17.68
C CYS A 37 0.05 7.25 17.25
N THR A 38 0.65 7.78 16.19
CA THR A 38 0.15 8.99 15.53
C THR A 38 -1.00 8.61 14.61
N VAL A 39 -2.18 9.16 14.87
CA VAL A 39 -3.38 8.98 14.06
C VAL A 39 -3.61 10.24 13.22
N MET A 40 -3.82 10.08 11.91
CA MET A 40 -4.19 11.21 11.06
C MET A 40 -5.62 11.65 11.34
N PHE A 41 -5.88 12.97 11.39
CA PHE A 41 -7.19 13.53 11.76
C PHE A 41 -8.33 13.11 10.83
N ASP A 42 -8.05 12.69 9.59
CA ASP A 42 -9.02 12.22 8.62
C ASP A 42 -9.24 10.68 8.67
N ALA A 43 -8.51 9.97 9.52
CA ALA A 43 -8.64 8.53 9.70
C ALA A 43 -9.94 8.16 10.40
N CYS A 44 -10.45 9.02 11.30
CA CYS A 44 -11.67 8.79 12.06
C CYS A 44 -12.64 9.97 11.98
N SER A 45 -13.92 9.66 11.73
CA SER A 45 -15.01 10.63 11.74
C SER A 45 -15.93 10.35 12.92
N CYS A 46 -16.05 11.32 13.82
CA CYS A 46 -16.93 11.23 14.98
C CYS A 46 -18.15 12.13 14.81
N GLN A 47 -19.34 11.55 14.92
CA GLN A 47 -20.60 12.26 14.94
C GLN A 47 -21.06 12.42 16.39
N PRO A 48 -21.11 13.66 16.92
CA PRO A 48 -21.63 13.91 18.25
C PRO A 48 -23.17 13.76 18.26
N ALA A 49 -23.71 13.07 19.26
CA ALA A 49 -25.13 13.08 19.62
C ALA A 49 -25.28 13.48 21.10
N GLU A 50 -26.50 13.77 21.52
CA GLU A 50 -26.78 14.39 22.84
C GLU A 50 -26.23 13.61 24.05
N THR A 51 -26.14 12.30 23.95
CA THR A 51 -25.66 11.42 25.04
C THR A 51 -24.57 10.44 24.61
N ARG A 52 -24.24 10.42 23.32
CA ARG A 52 -23.34 9.41 22.72
C ARG A 52 -22.57 10.03 21.58
N MET A 53 -21.33 9.60 21.40
CA MET A 53 -20.55 9.93 20.22
C MET A 53 -20.37 8.66 19.40
N ASN A 54 -20.64 8.71 18.10
CA ASN A 54 -20.40 7.60 17.20
C ASN A 54 -19.16 7.90 16.36
N CYS A 55 -18.08 7.17 16.58
CA CYS A 55 -16.85 7.31 15.82
C CYS A 55 -16.73 6.15 14.82
N ALA A 56 -16.51 6.51 13.56
CA ALA A 56 -16.18 5.56 12.50
C ALA A 56 -14.75 5.86 12.03
N CYS A 57 -13.85 4.93 12.30
CA CYS A 57 -12.48 4.96 11.77
C CYS A 57 -12.42 4.19 10.46
N ARG A 58 -11.52 4.57 9.56
CA ARG A 58 -11.18 3.75 8.40
C ARG A 58 -10.23 2.65 8.84
N ASP A 59 -10.63 1.40 8.66
CA ASP A 59 -9.82 0.26 9.04
C ASP A 59 -8.75 -0.05 8.01
N ASN A 60 -7.65 -0.61 8.53
CA ASN A 60 -6.52 -1.10 7.76
C ASN A 60 -6.72 -2.54 7.26
N GLU A 61 -7.96 -3.03 7.10
CA GLU A 61 -8.23 -4.41 6.62
C GLU A 61 -7.53 -4.72 5.28
N MET A 62 -7.35 -3.70 4.44
CA MET A 62 -6.61 -3.81 3.19
C MET A 62 -5.16 -4.29 3.38
N LEU A 63 -4.53 -4.01 4.54
CA LEU A 63 -3.18 -4.50 4.83
C LEU A 63 -3.17 -6.00 5.12
N LEU A 64 -4.16 -6.51 5.85
CA LEU A 64 -4.26 -7.94 6.16
C LEU A 64 -4.43 -8.76 4.87
N ASP A 65 -5.31 -8.30 3.97
CA ASP A 65 -5.53 -8.91 2.65
C ASP A 65 -4.24 -8.99 1.80
N VAL A 66 -3.39 -7.96 1.90
CA VAL A 66 -2.12 -7.91 1.17
C VAL A 66 -1.13 -8.98 1.64
N PHE A 67 -1.05 -9.22 2.94
CA PHE A 67 -0.17 -10.26 3.48
C PHE A 67 -0.62 -11.67 3.09
N ASP A 68 -1.91 -11.88 2.90
CA ASP A 68 -2.46 -13.18 2.52
C ASP A 68 -2.36 -13.46 1.02
N HIS A 69 -2.36 -12.43 0.17
CA HIS A 69 -2.44 -12.61 -1.28
C HIS A 69 -1.28 -12.02 -2.10
N LYS A 70 -0.40 -11.22 -1.50
CA LYS A 70 0.67 -10.48 -2.21
C LYS A 70 2.06 -10.64 -1.58
N SER A 71 2.30 -11.72 -0.83
CA SER A 71 3.61 -12.02 -0.21
C SER A 71 4.67 -12.44 -1.23
N LEU A 72 5.94 -12.17 -0.90
CA LEU A 72 7.11 -12.63 -1.62
C LEU A 72 7.34 -14.15 -1.40
N PRO A 73 8.00 -14.86 -2.35
CA PRO A 73 8.64 -14.37 -3.58
C PRO A 73 7.61 -14.04 -4.67
N ARG A 74 7.88 -12.98 -5.44
CA ARG A 74 6.96 -12.53 -6.49
C ARG A 74 7.70 -12.04 -7.72
N GLU A 75 7.17 -12.41 -8.88
CA GLU A 75 7.57 -11.81 -10.14
C GLU A 75 6.93 -10.41 -10.25
N HIS A 76 7.76 -9.38 -10.34
CA HIS A 76 7.35 -8.03 -10.67
C HIS A 76 8.14 -7.62 -11.90
N ALA A 77 7.48 -7.38 -13.04
CA ALA A 77 8.18 -7.21 -14.32
C ALA A 77 9.13 -8.41 -14.64
N VAL A 78 10.32 -8.14 -15.18
CA VAL A 78 11.35 -9.14 -15.58
C VAL A 78 12.15 -9.66 -14.37
N THR A 79 11.65 -9.42 -13.17
CA THR A 79 12.44 -9.50 -11.94
C THR A 79 11.72 -10.24 -10.84
N LEU A 80 12.47 -11.14 -10.21
CA LEU A 80 12.00 -11.93 -9.10
C LEU A 80 12.44 -11.22 -7.81
N LEU A 81 11.47 -10.73 -7.05
CA LEU A 81 11.71 -10.22 -5.71
C LEU A 81 11.65 -11.37 -4.72
N MET A 82 12.66 -11.45 -3.87
CA MET A 82 12.78 -12.47 -2.85
C MET A 82 13.21 -11.83 -1.54
N GLU A 83 12.80 -12.41 -0.43
CA GLU A 83 13.33 -12.08 0.89
C GLU A 83 14.14 -13.28 1.37
N ALA A 84 15.35 -13.04 1.86
CA ALA A 84 16.15 -14.05 2.50
C ALA A 84 17.03 -13.43 3.61
N GLY A 85 16.83 -13.87 4.84
CA GLY A 85 17.65 -13.44 5.98
C GLY A 85 17.50 -11.96 6.34
N GLY A 86 16.30 -11.39 6.19
CA GLY A 86 16.02 -9.98 6.47
C GLY A 86 16.44 -9.02 5.36
N HIS A 87 16.93 -9.56 4.23
CA HIS A 87 17.34 -8.78 3.07
C HIS A 87 16.42 -9.03 1.88
N LEU A 88 16.09 -7.95 1.16
CA LEU A 88 15.37 -8.00 -0.10
C LEU A 88 16.36 -8.18 -1.25
N TYR A 89 16.14 -9.22 -2.06
CA TYR A 89 16.91 -9.51 -3.25
C TYR A 89 16.07 -9.25 -4.50
N TYR A 90 16.73 -8.78 -5.53
CA TYR A 90 16.16 -8.53 -6.84
C TYR A 90 16.93 -9.34 -7.87
N SER A 91 16.31 -10.36 -8.45
CA SER A 91 16.93 -11.18 -9.50
C SER A 91 16.43 -10.72 -10.86
N LEU A 92 17.33 -10.16 -11.67
CA LEU A 92 17.08 -9.78 -13.06
C LEU A 92 17.28 -11.00 -13.96
N ALA A 93 16.23 -11.48 -14.63
CA ALA A 93 16.36 -12.68 -15.48
C ALA A 93 17.31 -12.47 -16.67
N ASN A 94 17.40 -11.24 -17.20
CA ASN A 94 18.14 -10.91 -18.43
C ASN A 94 18.81 -9.52 -18.39
N SER A 95 19.65 -9.23 -17.38
CA SER A 95 20.39 -7.94 -17.34
C SER A 95 21.63 -7.95 -18.22
N VAL A 96 21.86 -6.85 -18.94
CA VAL A 96 23.13 -6.61 -19.63
C VAL A 96 24.12 -5.99 -18.63
N THR A 97 25.24 -6.67 -18.38
CA THR A 97 26.30 -6.18 -17.49
C THR A 97 27.52 -5.81 -18.31
N GLN A 98 28.09 -4.63 -18.05
CA GLN A 98 29.36 -4.22 -18.64
C GLN A 98 30.51 -4.70 -17.75
N LEU A 99 31.38 -5.55 -18.30
CA LEU A 99 32.60 -6.00 -17.64
C LEU A 99 33.81 -5.32 -18.28
N GLN A 100 34.57 -4.56 -17.49
CA GLN A 100 35.85 -4.03 -17.93
C GLN A 100 36.96 -5.01 -17.51
N VAL A 101 37.70 -5.53 -18.50
CA VAL A 101 38.81 -6.45 -18.27
C VAL A 101 40.12 -5.72 -18.58
N ASN A 102 41.06 -5.73 -17.63
CA ASN A 102 42.42 -5.21 -17.82
C ASN A 102 43.41 -6.38 -17.89
N VAL A 103 44.18 -6.47 -18.97
CA VAL A 103 45.10 -7.57 -19.23
C VAL A 103 46.44 -7.01 -19.71
N GLN A 104 47.55 -7.48 -19.13
CA GLN A 104 48.90 -7.06 -19.51
C GLN A 104 49.61 -8.16 -20.29
N GLN A 105 50.38 -7.77 -21.32
CA GLN A 105 51.23 -8.66 -22.12
C GLN A 105 50.51 -9.84 -22.81
N LEU A 106 49.21 -9.71 -23.07
CA LEU A 106 48.43 -10.65 -23.86
C LEU A 106 47.84 -9.95 -25.09
N LYS A 107 47.60 -10.71 -26.16
CA LYS A 107 46.91 -10.24 -27.37
C LYS A 107 45.46 -10.68 -27.31
N ALA A 108 44.54 -9.74 -27.30
CA ALA A 108 43.11 -10.04 -27.42
C ALA A 108 42.80 -10.54 -28.84
N VAL A 109 42.12 -11.67 -28.93
CA VAL A 109 41.53 -12.17 -30.17
C VAL A 109 40.03 -12.24 -29.94
N THR A 110 39.27 -11.51 -30.76
CA THR A 110 37.81 -11.48 -30.67
C THR A 110 37.22 -12.66 -31.42
N GLN A 111 36.45 -13.49 -30.72
CA GLN A 111 35.55 -14.47 -31.32
C GLN A 111 34.13 -14.02 -31.02
N MET A 112 33.31 -13.89 -32.06
CA MET A 112 31.93 -13.44 -31.94
C MET A 112 31.01 -14.47 -32.61
N ASP A 113 30.05 -14.97 -31.83
CA ASP A 113 29.03 -15.87 -32.34
C ASP A 113 27.92 -15.03 -32.98
N MET A 114 27.83 -15.11 -34.31
CA MET A 114 26.87 -14.36 -35.13
C MET A 114 25.52 -15.07 -35.17
N ASN A 115 24.89 -15.18 -34.01
CA ASN A 115 23.64 -15.91 -33.86
C ASN A 115 22.47 -15.10 -34.42
N ARG A 116 21.54 -15.79 -35.09
CA ARG A 116 20.26 -15.24 -35.55
C ARG A 116 19.16 -15.68 -34.60
N CYS A 117 18.20 -14.79 -34.34
CA CYS A 117 17.06 -15.08 -33.48
C CYS A 117 15.76 -14.95 -34.25
N ILE A 118 14.85 -15.91 -34.04
CA ILE A 118 13.54 -16.00 -34.67
C ILE A 118 12.50 -16.15 -33.56
N VAL A 119 11.48 -15.29 -33.57
CA VAL A 119 10.42 -15.25 -32.55
C VAL A 119 9.10 -15.71 -33.18
N LYS A 120 8.41 -16.64 -32.51
CA LYS A 120 7.16 -17.27 -32.98
C LYS A 120 6.15 -17.40 -31.83
N ASP A 121 4.89 -17.62 -32.19
CA ASP A 121 3.79 -17.93 -31.26
C ASP A 121 3.66 -16.94 -30.10
N VAL A 122 3.73 -15.64 -30.42
CA VAL A 122 3.70 -14.58 -29.43
C VAL A 122 2.26 -14.30 -29.00
N SER A 123 2.05 -14.16 -27.69
CA SER A 123 0.79 -13.80 -27.06
C SER A 123 1.02 -12.80 -25.94
N VAL A 124 -0.01 -12.01 -25.65
CA VAL A 124 0.02 -11.01 -24.58
C VAL A 124 -1.22 -11.15 -23.70
N GLU A 125 -0.99 -11.20 -22.40
CA GLU A 125 -2.03 -11.38 -21.38
C GLU A 125 -1.69 -10.52 -20.16
N GLY A 126 -2.68 -10.09 -19.39
CA GLY A 126 -2.45 -9.37 -18.14
C GLY A 126 -3.39 -8.20 -17.96
N CYS A 127 -2.91 -7.18 -17.25
CA CYS A 127 -3.70 -5.99 -16.95
C CYS A 127 -2.97 -4.69 -17.22
N VAL A 128 -3.76 -3.66 -17.54
CA VAL A 128 -3.28 -2.28 -17.67
C VAL A 128 -3.30 -1.58 -16.32
N ASN A 129 -2.35 -0.67 -16.09
CA ASN A 129 -2.25 0.12 -14.85
C ASN A 129 -2.28 -0.70 -13.55
N CYS A 130 -1.72 -1.91 -13.58
CA CYS A 130 -1.70 -2.82 -12.44
C CYS A 130 -0.27 -3.25 -12.10
N LEU A 131 -0.06 -3.69 -10.86
CA LEU A 131 1.25 -4.16 -10.39
C LEU A 131 1.78 -5.37 -11.18
N ASN A 132 0.89 -6.31 -11.54
CA ASN A 132 1.27 -7.51 -12.30
C ASN A 132 1.71 -7.20 -13.74
N GLY A 133 1.30 -6.04 -14.26
CA GLY A 133 1.58 -5.61 -15.63
C GLY A 133 1.05 -6.57 -16.69
N VAL A 134 1.77 -6.56 -17.80
CA VAL A 134 1.45 -7.24 -19.06
C VAL A 134 2.49 -8.33 -19.29
N SER A 135 2.06 -9.59 -19.29
CA SER A 135 2.87 -10.76 -19.58
C SER A 135 2.87 -11.05 -21.09
N ILE A 136 4.04 -11.00 -21.69
CA ILE A 136 4.30 -11.40 -23.07
C ILE A 136 4.92 -12.79 -23.04
N LYS A 137 4.33 -13.74 -23.75
CA LYS A 137 4.83 -15.12 -23.87
C LYS A 137 5.03 -15.46 -25.33
N GLY A 138 6.02 -16.29 -25.63
CA GLY A 138 6.21 -16.82 -26.97
C GLY A 138 7.35 -17.81 -27.02
N ILE A 139 7.74 -18.19 -28.23
CA ILE A 139 8.84 -19.11 -28.50
C ILE A 139 9.95 -18.32 -29.19
N CYS A 140 11.18 -18.47 -28.71
CA CYS A 140 12.37 -17.97 -29.40
C CYS A 140 13.33 -19.11 -29.76
N GLU A 141 13.75 -19.10 -31.02
CA GLU A 141 14.71 -20.04 -31.60
C GLU A 141 15.95 -19.27 -32.07
N THR A 142 17.11 -19.91 -31.99
CA THR A 142 18.32 -19.42 -32.66
C THR A 142 18.86 -20.43 -33.66
N ASP A 143 19.62 -19.98 -34.66
CA ASP A 143 20.25 -20.86 -35.64
C ASP A 143 21.38 -21.73 -35.04
N PHE A 144 22.06 -21.22 -34.01
CA PHE A 144 23.13 -21.91 -33.30
C PHE A 144 23.22 -21.53 -31.81
N GLY A 145 23.43 -22.53 -30.95
CA GLY A 145 23.74 -22.33 -29.53
C GLY A 145 22.64 -21.63 -28.74
N ASN A 146 23.05 -20.65 -27.93
CA ASN A 146 22.19 -19.78 -27.14
C ASN A 146 22.47 -18.33 -27.50
N ALA A 147 21.41 -17.52 -27.61
CA ALA A 147 21.50 -16.10 -27.89
C ALA A 147 20.61 -15.30 -26.93
N LEU A 148 21.05 -14.09 -26.61
CA LEU A 148 20.25 -13.11 -25.90
C LEU A 148 19.75 -12.09 -26.94
N GLY A 149 18.44 -12.09 -27.20
CA GLY A 149 17.79 -11.16 -28.09
C GLY A 149 17.25 -9.96 -27.33
N HIS A 150 17.44 -8.76 -27.86
CA HIS A 150 16.86 -7.54 -27.32
C HIS A 150 15.65 -7.13 -28.15
N VAL A 151 14.48 -7.08 -27.53
CA VAL A 151 13.22 -6.74 -28.18
C VAL A 151 12.91 -5.27 -27.95
N ASN A 152 12.59 -4.56 -29.02
CA ASN A 152 12.10 -3.18 -29.01
C ASN A 152 10.80 -3.06 -29.82
N CYS A 153 9.77 -2.51 -29.20
CA CYS A 153 8.45 -2.29 -29.80
C CYS A 153 8.18 -0.79 -30.03
N GLU A 154 7.36 -0.48 -31.03
CA GLU A 154 7.04 0.92 -31.40
C GLU A 154 6.29 1.68 -30.29
N ASN A 155 5.55 0.97 -29.43
CA ASN A 155 4.90 1.56 -28.26
C ASN A 155 5.85 1.89 -27.10
N GLY A 156 7.16 1.72 -27.29
CA GLY A 156 8.20 2.01 -26.30
C GLY A 156 8.53 0.85 -25.36
N TRP A 157 7.86 -0.30 -25.48
CA TRP A 157 8.23 -1.49 -24.71
C TRP A 157 9.58 -2.04 -25.17
N SER A 158 10.43 -2.35 -24.20
CA SER A 158 11.75 -2.94 -24.43
C SER A 158 12.05 -3.98 -23.37
N PHE A 159 12.52 -5.15 -23.80
CA PHE A 159 12.85 -6.27 -22.92
C PHE A 159 13.82 -7.24 -23.59
N SER A 160 14.43 -8.12 -22.81
CA SER A 160 15.40 -9.10 -23.32
C SER A 160 14.83 -10.51 -23.22
N ILE A 161 15.05 -11.33 -24.25
CA ILE A 161 14.59 -12.72 -24.35
C ILE A 161 15.76 -13.66 -24.61
N ARG A 162 15.67 -14.88 -24.09
CA ARG A 162 16.66 -15.94 -24.38
C ARG A 162 16.14 -16.83 -25.50
N CYS A 163 16.99 -17.08 -26.48
CA CYS A 163 16.72 -17.92 -27.63
C CYS A 163 17.73 -19.07 -27.64
N SER A 164 17.28 -20.29 -27.90
CA SER A 164 18.16 -21.45 -27.99
C SER A 164 17.78 -22.37 -29.13
N LYS A 165 18.67 -23.33 -29.40
CA LYS A 165 18.38 -24.48 -30.25
C LYS A 165 18.58 -25.76 -29.43
N PRO A 166 17.50 -26.52 -29.11
CA PRO A 166 16.12 -26.38 -29.58
C PRO A 166 15.41 -25.13 -29.04
N ALA A 167 14.33 -24.73 -29.72
CA ALA A 167 13.57 -23.52 -29.39
C ALA A 167 13.07 -23.52 -27.94
N THR A 168 13.05 -22.34 -27.31
CA THR A 168 12.64 -22.17 -25.91
C THR A 168 11.48 -21.21 -25.77
N ASN A 169 10.60 -21.51 -24.82
CA ASN A 169 9.59 -20.57 -24.37
C ASN A 169 10.25 -19.40 -23.63
N PHE A 170 9.81 -18.19 -23.91
CA PHE A 170 10.17 -17.00 -23.13
C PHE A 170 8.93 -16.39 -22.50
N LYS A 171 9.14 -15.70 -21.38
CA LYS A 171 8.16 -14.86 -20.71
C LYS A 171 8.84 -13.54 -20.38
N ALA A 172 8.22 -12.44 -20.76
CA ALA A 172 8.62 -11.08 -20.40
C ALA A 172 7.42 -10.38 -19.77
N VAL A 173 7.67 -9.44 -18.86
CA VAL A 173 6.61 -8.64 -18.26
C VAL A 173 6.97 -7.17 -18.41
N VAL A 174 6.03 -6.40 -18.94
CA VAL A 174 6.13 -4.96 -19.18
C VAL A 174 4.94 -4.25 -18.54
N HIS A 175 5.02 -2.94 -18.37
CA HIS A 175 3.92 -2.14 -17.84
C HIS A 175 3.42 -1.18 -18.91
N GLY A 176 2.11 -0.97 -18.94
CA GLY A 176 1.47 -0.10 -19.91
C GLY A 176 0.05 0.28 -19.49
N ASP A 177 -0.47 1.26 -20.19
CA ASP A 177 -1.77 1.91 -19.98
C ASP A 177 -2.79 1.61 -21.09
N GLN A 178 -2.36 0.99 -22.19
CA GLN A 178 -3.20 0.67 -23.35
C GLN A 178 -3.91 -0.68 -23.19
N SER A 179 -5.24 -0.70 -23.26
CA SER A 179 -6.06 -1.92 -23.12
C SER A 179 -6.08 -2.82 -24.34
N GLU A 180 -5.84 -2.27 -25.53
CA GLU A 180 -5.68 -3.01 -26.78
C GLU A 180 -4.25 -2.81 -27.26
N VAL A 181 -3.52 -3.92 -27.36
CA VAL A 181 -2.13 -3.95 -27.80
C VAL A 181 -2.13 -4.38 -29.24
N LYS A 182 -1.61 -3.54 -30.13
CA LYS A 182 -1.28 -3.90 -31.51
C LYS A 182 -0.06 -3.09 -31.93
N THR A 183 1.11 -3.67 -31.81
CA THR A 183 2.38 -2.97 -32.06
C THR A 183 3.36 -3.86 -32.81
N LEU A 184 4.17 -3.24 -33.66
CA LEU A 184 5.29 -3.92 -34.31
C LEU A 184 6.48 -3.92 -33.34
N CYS A 185 7.07 -5.09 -33.15
CA CYS A 185 8.27 -5.29 -32.37
C CYS A 185 9.40 -5.81 -33.25
N SER A 186 10.63 -5.52 -32.87
CA SER A 186 11.83 -6.09 -33.49
C SER A 186 12.71 -6.74 -32.43
N VAL A 187 13.14 -7.98 -32.70
CA VAL A 187 14.18 -8.66 -31.92
C VAL A 187 15.53 -8.44 -32.59
N GLN A 188 16.49 -7.90 -31.85
CA GLN A 188 17.86 -7.70 -32.27
C GLN A 188 18.75 -8.78 -31.65
N CYS A 189 19.41 -9.55 -32.52
CA CYS A 189 20.52 -10.44 -32.19
C CYS A 189 21.77 -10.02 -32.97
N PRO A 190 22.97 -10.57 -32.65
CA PRO A 190 24.22 -10.12 -33.27
C PRO A 190 24.20 -10.15 -34.81
N SER A 191 23.53 -11.13 -35.41
CA SER A 191 23.49 -11.30 -36.86
C SER A 191 22.22 -10.82 -37.55
N ASN A 192 21.12 -10.57 -36.85
CA ASN A 192 19.85 -10.16 -37.47
C ASN A 192 19.01 -9.24 -36.60
N GLN A 193 18.15 -8.49 -37.29
CA GLN A 193 16.99 -7.85 -36.71
C GLN A 193 15.76 -8.45 -37.37
N GLU A 194 14.87 -9.07 -36.60
CA GLU A 194 13.65 -9.68 -37.11
C GLU A 194 12.43 -9.02 -36.49
N THR A 195 11.40 -8.76 -37.30
CA THR A 195 10.18 -8.09 -36.85
C THR A 195 9.05 -9.08 -36.63
N PHE A 196 8.22 -8.81 -35.62
CA PHE A 196 7.01 -9.57 -35.33
C PHE A 196 5.92 -8.64 -34.79
N VAL A 197 4.66 -9.04 -34.96
CA VAL A 197 3.52 -8.27 -34.46
C VAL A 197 3.11 -8.81 -33.10
N LEU A 198 2.97 -7.91 -32.13
CA LEU A 198 2.42 -8.21 -30.82
C LEU A 198 0.97 -7.70 -30.77
N GLU A 199 0.02 -8.62 -30.61
CA GLU A 199 -1.41 -8.30 -30.58
C GLU A 199 -2.13 -9.01 -29.43
N GLY A 200 -3.01 -8.28 -28.73
CA GLY A 200 -3.90 -8.86 -27.73
C GLY A 200 -4.67 -7.81 -26.92
N ARG A 201 -5.51 -8.28 -25.99
CA ARG A 201 -6.37 -7.44 -25.16
C ARG A 201 -6.07 -7.65 -23.69
N LEU A 202 -5.96 -6.55 -22.96
CA LEU A 202 -5.58 -6.52 -21.55
C LEU A 202 -6.79 -6.17 -20.69
N ALA A 203 -6.87 -6.78 -19.51
CA ALA A 203 -7.93 -6.51 -18.56
C ALA A 203 -7.68 -5.19 -17.83
N PHE A 204 -8.71 -4.36 -17.68
CA PHE A 204 -8.67 -3.25 -16.75
C PHE A 204 -9.01 -3.75 -15.35
N VAL A 205 -8.10 -3.54 -14.40
CA VAL A 205 -8.35 -3.82 -12.98
C VAL A 205 -8.71 -2.48 -12.34
N PRO A 206 -9.98 -2.26 -11.95
CA PRO A 206 -10.34 -1.05 -11.24
C PRO A 206 -9.53 -0.96 -9.94
N PRO A 207 -9.10 0.25 -9.52
CA PRO A 207 -8.41 0.40 -8.26
C PRO A 207 -9.28 -0.18 -7.14
N PRO A 208 -8.68 -0.91 -6.19
CA PRO A 208 -9.42 -1.42 -5.06
C PRO A 208 -10.09 -0.24 -4.36
N GLN A 209 -11.43 -0.23 -4.36
CA GLN A 209 -12.16 0.79 -3.65
C GLN A 209 -11.90 0.57 -2.17
N MET A 210 -11.40 1.60 -1.47
CA MET A 210 -11.41 1.61 -0.02
C MET A 210 -12.87 1.41 0.40
N ARG A 211 -13.22 0.22 0.88
CA ARG A 211 -14.52 0.00 1.50
C ARG A 211 -14.54 0.88 2.74
N ASN A 212 -15.30 1.96 2.68
CA ASN A 212 -15.68 2.75 3.85
C ASN A 212 -16.67 2.00 4.77
N ASN A 213 -16.89 0.71 4.54
CA ASN A 213 -17.76 -0.11 5.35
C ASN A 213 -16.98 -0.65 6.54
N VAL A 214 -16.43 0.25 7.33
CA VAL A 214 -16.22 -0.07 8.74
C VAL A 214 -17.62 -0.08 9.33
N ALA A 215 -18.09 -1.27 9.71
CA ALA A 215 -19.20 -1.33 10.65
C ALA A 215 -18.78 -0.44 11.82
N PRO A 216 -19.56 0.60 12.20
CA PRO A 216 -19.15 1.53 13.22
C PRO A 216 -18.73 0.71 14.43
N ILE A 217 -17.45 0.81 14.81
CA ILE A 217 -17.01 0.29 16.09
C ILE A 217 -17.80 1.14 17.08
N GLN A 218 -18.90 0.59 17.59
CA GLN A 218 -19.76 1.24 18.57
C GLN A 218 -19.02 1.25 19.90
N GLU A 219 -17.98 2.08 20.01
CA GLU A 219 -17.46 2.47 21.30
C GLU A 219 -18.41 3.53 21.85
N VAL A 220 -19.33 3.06 22.70
CA VAL A 220 -20.15 3.95 23.53
C VAL A 220 -19.21 4.58 24.56
N VAL A 221 -18.70 5.76 24.25
CA VAL A 221 -18.00 6.59 25.24
C VAL A 221 -19.07 7.33 26.03
N ASP A 222 -19.36 6.85 27.23
CA ASP A 222 -20.21 7.58 28.18
C ASP A 222 -19.50 8.87 28.58
N ILE A 223 -20.12 10.02 28.31
CA ILE A 223 -19.58 11.33 28.72
C ILE A 223 -19.75 11.44 30.24
N PRO A 224 -18.67 11.36 31.05
CA PRO A 224 -18.78 11.54 32.49
C PRO A 224 -18.91 13.04 32.73
N GLY A 225 -20.12 13.53 33.03
CA GLY A 225 -20.25 14.92 33.48
C GLY A 225 -21.63 15.58 33.41
N PHE A 226 -22.60 15.05 32.66
CA PHE A 226 -23.88 15.77 32.53
C PHE A 226 -24.71 15.80 33.83
N TRP A 227 -24.65 14.73 34.61
CA TRP A 227 -25.32 14.68 35.91
C TRP A 227 -24.53 15.38 37.04
N ALA A 228 -23.21 15.52 36.91
CA ALA A 228 -22.39 16.15 37.95
C ALA A 228 -22.70 17.65 38.09
N SER A 229 -22.97 18.34 36.98
CA SER A 229 -23.31 19.77 37.00
C SER A 229 -24.71 20.04 37.58
N SER A 230 -25.69 19.18 37.29
CA SER A 230 -27.08 19.41 37.71
C SER A 230 -27.30 19.24 39.22
N TYR A 231 -26.59 18.33 39.89
CA TYR A 231 -26.66 18.19 41.35
C TYR A 231 -25.99 19.37 42.09
N GLU A 232 -24.85 19.88 41.61
CA GLU A 232 -24.20 21.04 42.23
C GLU A 232 -25.06 22.31 42.16
N TYR A 233 -25.81 22.52 41.06
CA TYR A 233 -26.74 23.65 40.96
C TYR A 233 -27.93 23.53 41.93
N LEU A 234 -28.52 22.32 42.07
CA LEU A 234 -29.66 22.11 42.97
C LEU A 234 -29.26 22.25 44.44
N PHE A 235 -28.11 21.70 44.85
CA PHE A 235 -27.61 21.84 46.22
C PHE A 235 -27.31 23.30 46.58
N ASN A 236 -26.66 24.06 45.68
CA ASN A 236 -26.39 25.47 45.91
C ASN A 236 -27.67 26.31 46.01
N PHE A 237 -28.70 26.02 45.21
CA PHE A 237 -29.97 26.76 45.25
C PHE A 237 -30.75 26.51 46.56
N ILE A 238 -30.81 25.26 47.02
CA ILE A 238 -31.48 24.87 48.27
C ILE A 238 -30.72 25.44 49.48
N TYR A 239 -29.39 25.34 49.48
CA TYR A 239 -28.55 25.82 50.58
C TYR A 239 -28.60 27.34 50.73
N SER A 240 -28.54 28.11 49.62
CA SER A 240 -28.66 29.57 49.68
C SER A 240 -30.04 30.02 50.17
N SER A 241 -31.10 29.32 49.77
CA SER A 241 -32.47 29.65 50.18
C SER A 241 -32.70 29.37 51.67
N TYR A 242 -32.16 28.27 52.20
CA TYR A 242 -32.29 27.92 53.61
C TYR A 242 -31.55 28.92 54.53
N ILE A 243 -30.34 29.35 54.16
CA ILE A 243 -29.57 30.34 54.91
C ILE A 243 -30.30 31.68 54.99
N LYS A 244 -30.93 32.14 53.90
CA LYS A 244 -31.69 33.40 53.90
C LYS A 244 -32.90 33.37 54.83
N ILE A 245 -33.59 32.23 54.91
CA ILE A 245 -34.75 32.06 55.81
C ILE A 245 -34.30 32.01 57.28
N ALA A 246 -33.20 31.32 57.58
CA ALA A 246 -32.68 31.25 58.94
C ALA A 246 -32.21 32.62 59.46
N THR A 247 -31.50 33.41 58.64
CA THR A 247 -31.01 34.73 59.05
C THR A 247 -32.15 35.72 59.27
N THR A 248 -33.17 35.71 58.40
CA THR A 248 -34.36 36.55 58.57
C THR A 248 -35.15 36.19 59.84
N ALA A 249 -35.31 34.90 60.15
CA ALA A 249 -35.96 34.47 61.38
C ALA A 249 -35.21 34.95 62.64
N VAL A 250 -33.87 34.83 62.66
CA VAL A 250 -33.04 35.29 63.80
C VAL A 250 -33.13 36.80 63.98
N VAL A 251 -33.11 37.57 62.90
CA VAL A 251 -33.24 39.04 62.96
C VAL A 251 -34.60 39.44 63.51
N VAL A 252 -35.69 38.80 63.08
CA VAL A 252 -37.03 39.05 63.63
C VAL A 252 -37.09 38.70 65.11
N LEU A 253 -36.49 37.59 65.53
CA LEU A 253 -36.44 37.16 66.93
C LEU A 253 -35.65 38.15 67.80
N LEU A 254 -34.52 38.66 67.30
CA LEU A 254 -33.75 39.71 67.97
C LEU A 254 -34.52 41.02 68.07
N ILE A 255 -35.25 41.42 67.03
CA ILE A 255 -36.11 42.61 67.06
C ILE A 255 -37.22 42.45 68.11
N VAL A 256 -37.88 41.28 68.16
CA VAL A 256 -38.92 41.00 69.18
C VAL A 256 -38.34 41.02 70.59
N LEU A 257 -37.14 40.45 70.80
CA LEU A 257 -36.46 40.48 72.09
C LEU A 257 -36.03 41.90 72.49
N LEU A 258 -35.55 42.72 71.55
CA LEU A 258 -35.21 44.12 71.79
C LEU A 258 -36.45 44.95 72.16
N ILE A 259 -37.56 44.76 71.45
CA ILE A 259 -38.84 45.43 71.77
C ILE A 259 -39.32 45.04 73.18
N ARG A 260 -39.18 43.77 73.57
CA ARG A 260 -39.52 43.30 74.93
C ARG A 260 -38.58 43.78 76.03
N CYS A 261 -37.39 44.29 75.71
CA CYS A 261 -36.47 44.88 76.68
C CYS A 261 -36.65 46.40 76.82
N LEU A 262 -37.38 47.04 75.90
CA LEU A 262 -37.57 48.49 75.83
C LEU A 262 -38.93 48.98 76.39
N PHE A 263 -39.83 48.07 76.73
CA PHE A 263 -41.12 48.29 77.41
C PHE A 263 -41.21 47.45 78.68
#